data_AF-B4J8Q3-F1
#
_entry.id   AF-B4J8Q3-F1
#
_cell.length_a   1.000
_cell.length_b   1.000
_cell.length_c   1.000
_cell.angle_alpha   90.00
_cell.angle_beta   90.00
_cell.angle_gamma   90.00
#
_symmetry.space_group_name_H-M   'P 1'
#
loop_
_entity.id
_entity.type
_entity.pdbx_description
1 polymer ?
#
loop_
_entity_poly.entity_id
_entity_poly.type
_entity_poly.pdbx_seq_one_letter_code
_entity_poly.pdbx_strand_id
1 'polypeptide(L)'
;MNESEIPIDIHTLKLQDWLISRRIVPKNIQAPIKDIHSRIRKALQDMPANDQLIKLLSGSNINYLHVKEIIEILKQTEKDTKSVFGTYGSQRMKDWQEICRLYEKNATYLAETAQIFVRNVNYEIPGVRKQMIKLEQQTDECLKRANDMHKPEAQLLAEHAALLEQLGVKGENLHAEFVEVLGGLQNLYAKSLQNIGRVQAGIDLYAEVSGQQQCLPILRHLVEHGNTTVYQYIHKEAPLAIEEPELRLSISGSSSSKDGNEGNEIDFGTDDNGGTSSTVSAEIIDYGDFPEADGGNIDWGIESAPTDAVEINFDIPVEEYGIVVEGTGMDGGTAKGDQAYTLLDSPNYRDRFLDEIHELEAFLLMRLYELKHLESSNNIMFSLMDSIATHDSETIGKILSDVEKIIQQESDEQTRHLFQLKHSPKYADLLASKLQQMTKAVEKLRNTRDVLKKRSVEIREQRSKLNPVLDELIAQTRNLQSYIEKDISKRYKNRVVNLIGGVN
;
A
#
# COMPACT_ATOMS: atom_id res chain seq x y z
N MET A 1 -74.10 -16.37 -6.83
CA MET A 1 -73.08 -15.42 -6.31
C MET A 1 -73.38 -14.07 -6.92
N ASN A 2 -73.60 -13.05 -6.09
CA ASN A 2 -73.81 -11.70 -6.61
C ASN A 2 -72.46 -11.16 -7.12
N GLU A 3 -72.38 -10.76 -8.39
CA GLU A 3 -71.15 -10.16 -8.97
C GLU A 3 -70.68 -8.91 -8.21
N SER A 4 -71.54 -8.32 -7.37
CA SER A 4 -71.22 -7.20 -6.48
C SER A 4 -70.34 -7.57 -5.28
N GLU A 5 -70.17 -8.85 -4.95
CA GLU A 5 -69.34 -9.32 -3.82
C GLU A 5 -67.90 -9.64 -4.25
N ILE A 6 -67.62 -9.71 -5.55
CA ILE A 6 -66.29 -10.06 -6.07
C ILE A 6 -65.41 -8.80 -6.08
N PRO A 7 -64.21 -8.79 -5.45
CA PRO A 7 -63.30 -7.65 -5.49
C PRO A 7 -62.77 -7.39 -6.92
N ILE A 8 -62.43 -6.14 -7.19
CA ILE A 8 -61.81 -5.73 -8.46
C ILE A 8 -60.31 -5.63 -8.23
N ASP A 9 -59.59 -6.61 -8.72
CA ASP A 9 -58.14 -6.66 -8.62
C ASP A 9 -57.49 -6.15 -9.91
N ILE A 10 -56.64 -5.13 -9.78
CA ILE A 10 -55.97 -4.49 -10.92
C ILE A 10 -54.47 -4.54 -10.67
N HIS A 11 -53.73 -5.15 -11.60
CA HIS A 11 -52.27 -5.13 -11.55
C HIS A 11 -51.75 -3.72 -11.84
N THR A 12 -50.82 -3.22 -11.02
CA THR A 12 -50.27 -1.84 -11.10
C THR A 12 -49.81 -1.49 -12.52
N LEU A 13 -49.03 -2.37 -13.16
CA LEU A 13 -48.55 -2.17 -14.55
C LEU A 13 -49.64 -2.04 -15.61
N LYS A 14 -50.83 -2.61 -15.36
CA LYS A 14 -51.96 -2.59 -16.31
C LYS A 14 -52.99 -1.53 -15.95
N LEU A 15 -52.75 -0.72 -14.92
CA LEU A 15 -53.72 0.25 -14.41
C LEU A 15 -54.18 1.23 -15.49
N GLN A 16 -53.25 1.77 -16.28
CA GLN A 16 -53.58 2.72 -17.34
C GLN A 16 -54.44 2.07 -18.44
N ASP A 17 -54.05 0.90 -18.92
CA ASP A 17 -54.79 0.15 -19.95
C ASP A 17 -56.17 -0.27 -19.43
N TRP A 18 -56.26 -0.64 -18.15
CA TRP A 18 -57.51 -0.98 -17.50
C TRP A 18 -58.48 0.21 -17.49
N LEU A 19 -58.01 1.40 -17.08
CA LEU A 19 -58.81 2.63 -17.08
C LEU A 19 -59.31 3.00 -18.49
N ILE A 20 -58.47 2.82 -19.52
CA ILE A 20 -58.84 3.09 -20.92
C ILE A 20 -59.84 2.05 -21.45
N SER A 21 -59.61 0.76 -21.19
CA SER A 21 -60.48 -0.33 -21.67
C SER A 21 -61.90 -0.24 -21.12
N ARG A 22 -62.04 0.27 -19.88
CA ARG A 22 -63.34 0.51 -19.23
C ARG A 22 -63.95 1.86 -19.58
N ARG A 23 -63.32 2.63 -20.49
CA ARG A 23 -63.74 3.98 -20.92
C ARG A 23 -63.90 4.97 -19.75
N ILE A 24 -63.14 4.76 -18.67
CA ILE A 24 -63.09 5.69 -17.53
C ILE A 24 -62.25 6.91 -17.90
N VAL A 25 -61.18 6.67 -18.63
CA VAL A 25 -60.22 7.68 -19.10
C VAL A 25 -60.05 7.55 -20.62
N PRO A 26 -59.94 8.66 -21.38
CA PRO A 26 -59.70 8.61 -22.82
C PRO A 26 -58.28 8.11 -23.16
N LYS A 27 -58.09 7.63 -24.39
CA LYS A 27 -56.77 7.17 -24.86
C LYS A 27 -55.73 8.30 -24.99
N ASN A 28 -56.18 9.52 -25.34
CA ASN A 28 -55.31 10.69 -25.52
C ASN A 28 -55.41 11.65 -24.33
N ILE A 29 -54.64 11.37 -23.27
CA ILE A 29 -54.58 12.17 -22.03
C ILE A 29 -53.39 13.12 -21.98
N GLN A 30 -52.38 12.92 -22.82
CA GLN A 30 -51.12 13.67 -22.75
C GLN A 30 -51.28 15.15 -23.09
N ALA A 31 -52.06 15.47 -24.13
CA ALA A 31 -52.32 16.86 -24.50
C ALA A 31 -53.11 17.63 -23.42
N PRO A 32 -54.22 17.08 -22.86
CA PRO A 32 -54.90 17.69 -21.70
C PRO A 32 -53.99 17.90 -20.49
N ILE A 33 -53.19 16.91 -20.11
CA ILE A 33 -52.25 17.02 -18.99
C ILE A 33 -51.27 18.18 -19.23
N LYS A 34 -50.69 18.28 -20.44
CA LYS A 34 -49.76 19.36 -20.80
C LYS A 34 -50.39 20.75 -20.71
N ASP A 35 -51.65 20.93 -21.16
CA ASP A 35 -52.37 22.20 -21.03
C ASP A 35 -52.60 22.57 -19.55
N ILE A 36 -53.02 21.59 -18.75
CA ILE A 36 -53.24 21.77 -17.31
C ILE A 36 -51.96 22.21 -16.61
N HIS A 37 -50.83 21.53 -16.86
CA HIS A 37 -49.52 21.92 -16.30
C HIS A 37 -49.08 23.31 -16.73
N SER A 38 -49.36 23.72 -17.96
CA SER A 38 -49.08 25.08 -18.44
C SER A 38 -49.87 26.13 -17.64
N ARG A 39 -51.14 25.85 -17.35
CA ARG A 39 -51.99 26.73 -16.53
C ARG A 39 -51.57 26.75 -15.07
N ILE A 40 -51.17 25.61 -14.51
CA ILE A 40 -50.60 25.54 -13.15
C ILE A 40 -49.36 26.44 -13.03
N ARG A 41 -48.43 26.38 -13.99
CA ARG A 41 -47.23 27.24 -13.99
C ARG A 41 -47.55 28.74 -14.04
N LYS A 42 -48.62 29.12 -14.73
CA LYS A 42 -49.09 30.51 -14.75
C LYS A 42 -49.73 30.90 -13.42
N ALA A 43 -50.62 30.06 -12.89
CA ALA A 43 -51.30 30.29 -11.62
C ALA A 43 -50.35 30.30 -10.40
N LEU A 44 -49.21 29.63 -10.51
CA LEU A 44 -48.13 29.64 -9.51
C LEU A 44 -47.47 31.01 -9.32
N GLN A 45 -47.49 31.87 -10.35
CA GLN A 45 -46.89 33.21 -10.27
C GLN A 45 -47.72 34.16 -9.39
N ASP A 46 -49.00 33.85 -9.20
CA ASP A 46 -49.92 34.62 -8.37
C ASP A 46 -50.32 33.80 -7.14
N MET A 47 -49.36 33.59 -6.22
CA MET A 47 -49.56 32.88 -4.95
C MET A 47 -49.50 33.81 -3.74
N PRO A 48 -50.39 33.65 -2.73
CA PRO A 48 -50.29 34.41 -1.49
C PRO A 48 -49.13 33.88 -0.64
N ALA A 49 -48.52 34.75 0.16
CA ALA A 49 -47.57 34.35 1.18
C ALA A 49 -48.31 33.56 2.29
N ASN A 50 -48.18 32.23 2.26
CA ASN A 50 -48.70 31.33 3.28
C ASN A 50 -47.72 30.16 3.45
N ASP A 51 -47.25 29.93 4.68
CA ASP A 51 -46.29 28.88 5.02
C ASP A 51 -46.74 27.47 4.62
N GLN A 52 -48.05 27.20 4.65
CA GLN A 52 -48.62 25.92 4.20
C GLN A 52 -48.53 25.75 2.69
N LEU A 53 -48.76 26.82 1.92
CA LEU A 53 -48.59 26.80 0.46
C LEU A 53 -47.11 26.69 0.10
N ILE A 54 -46.24 27.42 0.79
CA ILE A 54 -44.79 27.37 0.55
C ILE A 54 -44.26 25.95 0.76
N LYS A 55 -44.67 25.25 1.82
CA LYS A 55 -44.30 23.85 2.07
C LYS A 55 -44.84 22.89 1.00
N LEU A 56 -46.09 23.06 0.59
CA LEU A 56 -46.75 22.24 -0.44
C LEU A 56 -46.10 22.44 -1.83
N LEU A 57 -45.57 23.64 -2.08
CA LEU A 57 -44.91 24.02 -3.33
C LEU A 57 -43.40 23.70 -3.34
N SER A 58 -42.75 23.54 -2.19
CA SER A 58 -41.28 23.44 -2.09
C SER A 58 -40.67 22.07 -2.46
N GLY A 59 -41.46 21.06 -2.83
CA GLY A 59 -40.92 19.71 -3.05
C GLY A 59 -41.65 18.82 -4.04
N SER A 60 -42.59 19.33 -4.85
CA SER A 60 -43.48 18.45 -5.62
C SER A 60 -43.85 18.98 -7.01
N ASN A 61 -43.93 18.09 -7.97
CA ASN A 61 -44.72 18.33 -9.17
C ASN A 61 -46.20 18.43 -8.75
N ILE A 62 -46.80 19.61 -8.93
CA ILE A 62 -48.20 19.86 -8.57
C ILE A 62 -49.10 18.96 -9.40
N ASN A 63 -49.97 18.20 -8.72
CA ASN A 63 -50.92 17.29 -9.32
C ASN A 63 -52.33 17.63 -8.82
N TYR A 64 -53.34 16.85 -9.23
CA TYR A 64 -54.72 17.10 -8.83
C TYR A 64 -54.97 17.14 -7.31
N LEU A 65 -54.30 16.31 -6.51
CA LEU A 65 -54.46 16.32 -5.06
C LEU A 65 -53.94 17.63 -4.48
N HIS A 66 -52.78 18.08 -4.94
CA HIS A 66 -52.21 19.39 -4.59
C HIS A 66 -53.13 20.54 -5.01
N VAL A 67 -53.73 20.50 -6.21
CA VAL A 67 -54.71 21.50 -6.66
C VAL A 67 -55.90 21.58 -5.71
N LYS A 68 -56.42 20.44 -5.25
CA LYS A 68 -57.53 20.40 -4.29
C LYS A 68 -57.17 21.00 -2.93
N GLU A 69 -55.97 20.67 -2.43
CA GLU A 69 -55.46 21.23 -1.18
C GLU A 69 -55.23 22.74 -1.29
N ILE A 70 -54.64 23.21 -2.40
CA ILE A 70 -54.46 24.64 -2.68
C ILE A 70 -55.81 25.37 -2.68
N ILE A 71 -56.83 24.84 -3.36
CA ILE A 71 -58.17 25.44 -3.37
C ILE A 71 -58.75 25.51 -1.96
N GLU A 72 -58.56 24.47 -1.13
CA GLU A 72 -59.08 24.45 0.23
C GLU A 72 -58.37 25.47 1.13
N ILE A 73 -57.05 25.61 1.00
CA ILE A 73 -56.28 26.64 1.70
C ILE A 73 -56.74 28.04 1.24
N LEU A 74 -56.93 28.27 -0.06
CA LEU A 74 -57.41 29.54 -0.61
C LEU A 74 -58.82 29.89 -0.09
N LYS A 75 -59.71 28.91 0.07
CA LYS A 75 -61.02 29.15 0.70
C LYS A 75 -60.90 29.63 2.15
N GLN A 76 -59.86 29.21 2.87
CA GLN A 76 -59.66 29.58 4.26
C GLN A 76 -58.98 30.95 4.39
N THR A 77 -58.04 31.28 3.51
CA THR A 77 -57.30 32.55 3.51
C THR A 77 -58.05 33.70 2.85
N GLU A 78 -58.93 33.45 1.88
CA GLU A 78 -59.67 34.49 1.13
C GLU A 78 -61.15 34.59 1.57
N LYS A 79 -61.47 34.24 2.84
CA LYS A 79 -62.85 34.25 3.37
C LYS A 79 -63.57 35.60 3.28
N ASP A 80 -62.83 36.71 3.27
CA ASP A 80 -63.37 38.08 3.35
C ASP A 80 -63.57 38.75 1.98
N THR A 81 -63.20 38.10 0.85
CA THR A 81 -63.38 38.64 -0.52
C THR A 81 -64.58 38.03 -1.25
N LYS A 82 -65.67 37.76 -0.52
CA LYS A 82 -66.91 37.25 -1.11
C LYS A 82 -67.68 38.37 -1.81
N SER A 83 -68.01 38.17 -3.08
CA SER A 83 -68.96 39.02 -3.79
C SER A 83 -70.36 38.87 -3.20
N VAL A 84 -71.20 39.91 -3.32
CA VAL A 84 -72.57 40.04 -2.78
C VAL A 84 -73.53 38.89 -3.21
N PHE A 85 -73.14 38.07 -4.19
CA PHE A 85 -73.85 36.86 -4.64
C PHE A 85 -73.20 35.53 -4.22
N GLY A 86 -72.32 35.53 -3.22
CA GLY A 86 -71.77 34.30 -2.62
C GLY A 86 -70.71 33.57 -3.46
N THR A 87 -70.25 34.17 -4.56
CA THR A 87 -69.18 33.63 -5.41
C THR A 87 -67.82 34.11 -4.91
N TYR A 88 -66.87 33.19 -4.70
CA TYR A 88 -65.47 33.52 -4.37
C TYR A 88 -64.85 34.31 -5.55
N GLY A 89 -64.34 35.52 -5.29
CA GLY A 89 -64.19 36.55 -6.32
C GLY A 89 -62.81 36.75 -6.94
N SER A 90 -61.72 36.30 -6.31
CA SER A 90 -60.36 36.59 -6.77
C SER A 90 -60.02 35.88 -8.09
N GLN A 91 -59.19 36.52 -8.93
CA GLN A 91 -58.73 35.92 -10.19
C GLN A 91 -57.96 34.62 -9.93
N ARG A 92 -57.11 34.60 -8.91
CA ARG A 92 -56.42 33.41 -8.40
C ARG A 92 -57.37 32.25 -8.12
N MET A 93 -58.41 32.46 -7.31
CA MET A 93 -59.37 31.39 -6.98
C MET A 93 -60.08 30.86 -8.23
N LYS A 94 -60.43 31.74 -9.17
CA LYS A 94 -61.01 31.33 -10.47
C LYS A 94 -60.05 30.49 -11.30
N ASP A 95 -58.78 30.86 -11.34
CA ASP A 95 -57.74 30.14 -12.10
C ASP A 95 -57.54 28.72 -11.53
N TRP A 96 -57.44 28.58 -10.21
CA TRP A 96 -57.32 27.26 -9.57
C TRP A 96 -58.58 26.40 -9.70
N GLN A 97 -59.78 27.00 -9.63
CA GLN A 97 -61.03 26.31 -9.89
C GLN A 97 -61.14 25.82 -11.34
N GLU A 98 -60.70 26.62 -12.32
CA GLU A 98 -60.68 26.21 -13.73
C GLU A 98 -59.67 25.07 -13.96
N ILE A 99 -58.49 25.13 -13.34
CA ILE A 99 -57.52 24.03 -13.37
C ILE A 99 -58.15 22.74 -12.81
N CYS A 100 -58.85 22.82 -11.67
CA CYS A 100 -59.55 21.67 -11.08
C CYS A 100 -60.63 21.11 -12.03
N ARG A 101 -61.41 21.98 -12.67
CA ARG A 101 -62.44 21.60 -13.65
C ARG A 101 -61.84 20.90 -14.87
N LEU A 102 -60.69 21.37 -15.37
CA LEU A 102 -59.99 20.73 -16.49
C LEU A 102 -59.47 19.34 -16.13
N TYR A 103 -58.99 19.16 -14.90
CA TYR A 103 -58.63 17.86 -14.37
C TYR A 103 -59.82 16.90 -14.28
N GLU A 104 -60.97 17.37 -13.80
CA GLU A 104 -62.20 16.59 -13.67
C GLU A 104 -62.82 16.21 -15.01
N LYS A 105 -62.62 17.07 -16.03
CA LYS A 105 -63.04 16.77 -17.40
C LYS A 105 -62.35 15.49 -17.89
N ASN A 106 -63.17 14.53 -18.31
CA ASN A 106 -62.75 13.21 -18.80
C ASN A 106 -61.91 12.40 -17.78
N ALA A 107 -62.04 12.69 -16.47
CA ALA A 107 -61.28 12.05 -15.40
C ALA A 107 -59.75 12.10 -15.62
N THR A 108 -59.26 13.22 -16.17
CA THR A 108 -57.83 13.42 -16.45
C THR A 108 -56.98 13.34 -15.17
N TYR A 109 -57.54 13.76 -14.03
CA TYR A 109 -56.89 13.59 -12.72
C TYR A 109 -56.55 12.13 -12.40
N LEU A 110 -57.45 11.20 -12.70
CA LEU A 110 -57.27 9.78 -12.39
C LEU A 110 -56.19 9.18 -13.27
N ALA A 111 -56.12 9.63 -14.52
CA ALA A 111 -55.12 9.25 -15.50
C ALA A 111 -53.70 9.63 -15.06
N GLU A 112 -53.51 10.88 -14.63
CA GLU A 112 -52.23 11.38 -14.16
C GLU A 112 -51.84 10.77 -12.81
N THR A 113 -52.79 10.66 -11.88
CA THR A 113 -52.55 10.03 -10.56
C THR A 113 -52.09 8.58 -10.74
N ALA A 114 -52.72 7.83 -11.67
CA ALA A 114 -52.30 6.49 -12.04
C ALA A 114 -50.89 6.45 -12.64
N GLN A 115 -50.53 7.41 -13.50
CA GLN A 115 -49.16 7.52 -14.06
C GLN A 115 -48.11 7.76 -12.98
N ILE A 116 -48.38 8.68 -12.06
CA ILE A 116 -47.47 9.00 -10.95
C ILE A 116 -47.33 7.77 -10.06
N PHE A 117 -48.43 7.11 -9.69
CA PHE A 117 -48.41 5.89 -8.88
C PHE A 117 -47.56 4.78 -9.52
N VAL A 118 -47.81 4.47 -10.80
CA VAL A 118 -47.05 3.46 -11.54
C VAL A 118 -45.57 3.81 -11.62
N ARG A 119 -45.23 5.09 -11.86
CA ARG A 119 -43.84 5.55 -11.89
C ARG A 119 -43.16 5.38 -10.52
N ASN A 120 -43.85 5.75 -9.45
CA ASN A 120 -43.30 5.67 -8.10
C ASN A 120 -42.99 4.21 -7.71
N VAL A 121 -43.92 3.30 -7.98
CA VAL A 121 -43.78 1.87 -7.68
C VAL A 121 -42.65 1.23 -8.51
N ASN A 122 -42.54 1.56 -9.80
CA ASN A 122 -41.61 0.90 -10.70
C ASN A 122 -40.20 1.48 -10.73
N TYR A 123 -40.06 2.79 -10.50
CA TYR A 123 -38.81 3.51 -10.75
C TYR A 123 -38.32 4.32 -9.55
N GLU A 124 -39.17 5.16 -8.94
CA GLU A 124 -38.71 6.08 -7.90
C GLU A 124 -38.33 5.34 -6.61
N ILE A 125 -39.23 4.51 -6.06
CA ILE A 125 -38.98 3.76 -4.83
C ILE A 125 -37.82 2.76 -5.02
N PRO A 126 -37.79 1.94 -6.09
CA PRO A 126 -36.64 1.09 -6.37
C PRO A 126 -35.34 1.86 -6.62
N GLY A 127 -35.42 3.04 -7.25
CA GLY A 127 -34.27 3.91 -7.51
C GLY A 127 -33.63 4.41 -6.23
N VAL A 128 -34.43 4.93 -5.29
CA VAL A 128 -33.95 5.35 -3.96
C VAL A 128 -33.40 4.16 -3.18
N ARG A 129 -34.09 3.01 -3.16
CA ARG A 129 -33.59 1.78 -2.52
C ARG A 129 -32.24 1.34 -3.10
N LYS A 130 -32.09 1.36 -4.43
CA LYS A 130 -30.83 1.01 -5.11
C LYS A 130 -29.72 2.00 -4.76
N GLN A 131 -30.02 3.29 -4.65
CA GLN A 131 -29.06 4.30 -4.22
C GLN A 131 -28.60 4.05 -2.78
N MET A 132 -29.51 3.68 -1.87
CA MET A 132 -29.16 3.31 -0.50
C MET A 132 -28.23 2.10 -0.44
N ILE A 133 -28.55 1.03 -1.19
CA ILE A 133 -27.69 -0.17 -1.27
C ILE A 133 -26.30 0.19 -1.82
N LYS A 134 -26.21 1.06 -2.83
CA LYS A 134 -24.94 1.52 -3.38
C LYS A 134 -24.10 2.26 -2.32
N LEU A 135 -24.72 3.12 -1.52
CA LEU A 135 -24.02 3.83 -0.43
C LEU A 135 -23.57 2.87 0.69
N GLU A 136 -24.37 1.84 1.01
CA GLU A 136 -23.98 0.78 1.94
C GLU A 136 -22.76 0.00 1.43
N GLN A 137 -22.78 -0.44 0.17
CA GLN A 137 -21.65 -1.12 -0.46
C GLN A 137 -20.38 -0.25 -0.44
N GLN A 138 -20.50 1.04 -0.77
CA GLN A 138 -19.35 1.96 -0.70
C GLN A 138 -18.82 2.15 0.73
N THR A 139 -19.70 2.11 1.74
CA THR A 139 -19.32 2.17 3.15
C THR A 139 -18.50 0.93 3.53
N ASP A 140 -18.99 -0.25 3.17
CA ASP A 140 -18.33 -1.52 3.45
C ASP A 140 -16.99 -1.64 2.73
N GLU A 141 -16.90 -1.20 1.47
CA GLU A 141 -15.65 -1.11 0.72
C GLU A 141 -14.62 -0.20 1.39
N CYS A 142 -15.05 0.99 1.87
CA CYS A 142 -14.16 1.90 2.58
C CYS A 142 -13.63 1.28 3.89
N LEU A 143 -14.50 0.60 4.65
CA LEU A 143 -14.11 -0.07 5.89
C LEU A 143 -13.18 -1.27 5.62
N LYS A 144 -13.46 -2.05 4.58
CA LYS A 144 -12.60 -3.16 4.17
C LYS A 144 -11.22 -2.66 3.79
N ARG A 145 -11.13 -1.64 2.92
CA ARG A 145 -9.85 -1.01 2.55
C ARG A 145 -9.11 -0.46 3.77
N ALA A 146 -9.81 0.16 4.72
CA ALA A 146 -9.19 0.65 5.95
C ALA A 146 -8.61 -0.47 6.81
N ASN A 147 -9.29 -1.63 6.88
CA ASN A 147 -8.79 -2.80 7.59
C ASN A 147 -7.60 -3.45 6.87
N ASP A 148 -7.62 -3.48 5.54
CA ASP A 148 -6.54 -4.05 4.73
C ASP A 148 -5.21 -3.29 4.90
N MET A 149 -5.24 -2.02 5.34
CA MET A 149 -4.03 -1.24 5.65
C MET A 149 -3.27 -1.72 6.89
N HIS A 150 -3.87 -2.53 7.77
CA HIS A 150 -3.20 -3.00 8.98
C HIS A 150 -2.06 -3.98 8.69
N LYS A 151 -2.21 -4.83 7.66
CA LYS A 151 -1.18 -5.80 7.27
C LYS A 151 0.11 -5.12 6.79
N PRO A 152 0.09 -4.22 5.79
CA PRO A 152 1.29 -3.52 5.36
C PRO A 152 1.87 -2.62 6.45
N GLU A 153 1.03 -2.01 7.30
CA GLU A 153 1.52 -1.25 8.47
C GLU A 153 2.34 -2.17 9.41
N ALA A 154 1.81 -3.33 9.77
CA ALA A 154 2.48 -4.27 10.65
C ALA A 154 3.77 -4.84 10.04
N GLN A 155 3.76 -5.12 8.74
CA GLN A 155 4.93 -5.60 8.03
C GLN A 155 6.06 -4.55 8.02
N LEU A 156 5.76 -3.30 7.65
CA LEU A 156 6.75 -2.22 7.66
C LEU A 156 7.30 -1.94 9.06
N LEU A 157 6.45 -2.02 10.09
CA LEU A 157 6.90 -1.87 11.49
C LEU A 157 7.80 -3.00 11.93
N ALA A 158 7.52 -4.24 11.52
CA ALA A 158 8.35 -5.40 11.83
C ALA A 158 9.70 -5.32 11.12
N GLU A 159 9.72 -4.95 9.84
CA GLU A 159 10.95 -4.74 9.07
C GLU A 159 11.78 -3.58 9.63
N HIS A 160 11.14 -2.49 10.06
CA HIS A 160 11.82 -1.36 10.69
C HIS A 160 12.45 -1.75 12.03
N ALA A 161 11.70 -2.49 12.87
CA ALA A 161 12.20 -2.99 14.15
C ALA A 161 13.36 -3.98 13.98
N ALA A 162 13.24 -4.91 13.02
CA ALA A 162 14.30 -5.86 12.70
C ALA A 162 15.58 -5.14 12.24
N LEU A 163 15.47 -4.11 11.40
CA LEU A 163 16.62 -3.33 10.97
C LEU A 163 17.27 -2.56 12.13
N LEU A 164 16.49 -1.98 13.03
CA LEU A 164 17.02 -1.34 14.24
C LEU A 164 17.76 -2.33 15.15
N GLU A 165 17.19 -3.53 15.32
CA GLU A 165 17.80 -4.62 16.11
C GLU A 165 19.11 -5.11 15.48
N GLN A 166 19.14 -5.34 14.16
CA GLN A 166 20.34 -5.72 13.40
C GLN A 166 21.46 -4.68 13.53
N LEU A 167 21.11 -3.40 13.60
CA LEU A 167 22.07 -2.30 13.78
C LEU A 167 22.48 -2.12 15.25
N GLY A 168 21.74 -2.66 16.21
CA GLY A 168 21.94 -2.40 17.63
C GLY A 168 21.59 -0.97 18.06
N VAL A 169 20.68 -0.31 17.34
CA VAL A 169 20.31 1.10 17.55
C VAL A 169 18.83 1.25 17.89
N LYS A 170 18.44 2.38 18.49
CA LYS A 170 17.05 2.68 18.88
C LYS A 170 16.31 3.50 17.83
N GLY A 171 17.04 4.27 17.02
CA GLY A 171 16.49 5.13 15.99
C GLY A 171 16.07 6.53 16.47
N GLU A 172 16.51 6.97 17.65
CA GLU A 172 16.17 8.29 18.19
C GLU A 172 17.15 9.35 17.67
N ASN A 173 18.45 9.11 17.84
CA ASN A 173 19.52 9.95 17.31
C ASN A 173 20.54 9.08 16.57
N LEU A 174 20.21 8.76 15.32
CA LEU A 174 20.99 7.85 14.48
C LEU A 174 22.48 8.21 14.42
N HIS A 175 22.83 9.51 14.36
CA HIS A 175 24.23 9.90 14.33
C HIS A 175 24.98 9.50 15.61
N ALA A 176 24.42 9.83 16.78
CA ALA A 176 25.05 9.50 18.05
C ALA A 176 25.09 7.98 18.29
N GLU A 177 24.00 7.29 17.96
CA GLU A 177 23.87 5.84 18.10
C GLU A 177 24.84 5.09 17.18
N PHE A 178 25.01 5.54 15.93
CA PHE A 178 26.00 4.97 15.00
C PHE A 178 27.43 5.09 15.52
N VAL A 179 27.81 6.26 16.07
CA VAL A 179 29.14 6.43 16.69
C VAL A 179 29.32 5.49 17.88
N GLU A 180 28.29 5.33 18.72
CA GLU A 180 28.34 4.44 19.88
C GLU A 180 28.51 2.97 19.47
N VAL A 181 27.71 2.48 18.52
CA VAL A 181 27.79 1.08 18.09
C VAL A 181 29.09 0.79 17.32
N LEU A 182 29.62 1.75 16.56
CA LEU A 182 30.94 1.62 15.93
C LEU A 182 32.07 1.43 16.95
N GLY A 183 31.96 2.00 18.15
CA GLY A 183 32.90 1.73 19.25
C GLY A 183 32.92 0.26 19.70
N GLY A 184 31.83 -0.48 19.46
CA GLY A 184 31.73 -1.90 19.73
C GLY A 184 32.34 -2.82 18.67
N LEU A 185 32.69 -2.29 17.48
CA LEU A 185 33.14 -3.09 16.34
C LEU A 185 34.43 -3.88 16.63
N GLN A 186 35.37 -3.28 17.35
CA GLN A 186 36.61 -3.95 17.75
C GLN A 186 36.34 -5.17 18.68
N ASN A 187 35.30 -5.11 19.50
CA ASN A 187 34.91 -6.23 20.35
C ASN A 187 34.30 -7.38 19.53
N LEU A 188 33.62 -7.07 18.42
CA LEU A 188 33.10 -8.08 17.49
C LEU A 188 34.25 -8.82 16.81
N TYR A 189 35.28 -8.10 16.34
CA TYR A 189 36.51 -8.71 15.79
C TYR A 189 37.31 -9.50 16.84
N ALA A 190 37.36 -9.04 18.10
CA ALA A 190 38.02 -9.80 19.15
C ALA A 190 37.27 -11.11 19.47
N LYS A 191 35.93 -11.06 19.43
CA LYS A 191 35.06 -12.22 19.68
C LYS A 191 35.19 -13.26 18.56
N SER A 192 35.22 -12.83 17.31
CA SER A 192 35.35 -13.73 16.16
C SER A 192 36.66 -14.52 16.16
N LEU A 193 37.75 -13.89 16.59
CA LEU A 193 39.06 -14.53 16.65
C LEU A 193 39.34 -15.30 17.94
N GLN A 194 38.37 -15.45 18.85
CA GLN A 194 38.59 -16.13 20.14
C GLN A 194 39.18 -17.55 19.98
N ASN A 195 38.83 -18.25 18.89
CA ASN A 195 39.30 -19.61 18.60
C ASN A 195 40.32 -19.68 17.46
N ILE A 196 40.88 -18.56 17.00
CA ILE A 196 41.77 -18.53 15.82
C ILE A 196 42.96 -19.48 15.96
N GLY A 197 43.55 -19.58 17.17
CA GLY A 197 44.68 -20.48 17.42
C GLY A 197 44.38 -21.97 17.23
N ARG A 198 43.11 -22.39 17.25
CA ARG A 198 42.70 -23.78 16.99
C ARG A 198 42.75 -24.14 15.50
N VAL A 199 42.79 -23.13 14.63
CA VAL A 199 42.85 -23.27 13.18
C VAL A 199 44.28 -23.60 12.71
N GLN A 200 45.30 -23.41 13.56
CA GLN A 200 46.71 -23.67 13.23
C GLN A 200 46.95 -25.05 12.62
N ALA A 201 46.36 -26.10 13.20
CA ALA A 201 46.50 -27.46 12.70
C ALA A 201 45.93 -27.63 11.29
N GLY A 202 44.85 -26.90 10.95
CA GLY A 202 44.29 -26.89 9.59
C GLY A 202 45.21 -26.19 8.59
N ILE A 203 45.83 -25.08 9.00
CA ILE A 203 46.79 -24.33 8.17
C ILE A 203 48.04 -25.17 7.88
N ASP A 204 48.55 -25.88 8.88
CA ASP A 204 49.73 -26.73 8.72
C ASP A 204 49.42 -27.95 7.82
N LEU A 205 48.24 -28.54 7.98
CA LEU A 205 47.75 -29.59 7.08
C LEU A 205 47.61 -29.09 5.64
N TYR A 206 47.06 -27.88 5.45
CA TYR A 206 46.94 -27.26 4.13
C TYR A 206 48.33 -27.06 3.48
N ALA A 207 49.33 -26.60 4.24
CA ALA A 207 50.69 -26.42 3.75
C ALA A 207 51.38 -27.73 3.34
N GLU A 208 51.19 -28.78 4.14
CA GLU A 208 51.74 -30.10 3.87
C GLU A 208 51.18 -30.70 2.58
N VAL A 209 49.86 -30.60 2.38
CA VAL A 209 49.19 -31.18 1.21
C VAL A 209 49.41 -30.34 -0.06
N SER A 210 49.42 -29.00 0.05
CA SER A 210 49.66 -28.11 -1.09
C SER A 210 51.13 -28.04 -1.52
N GLY A 211 52.07 -28.46 -0.65
CA GLY A 211 53.51 -28.30 -0.86
C GLY A 211 54.00 -26.84 -0.77
N GLN A 212 53.13 -25.91 -0.37
CA GLN A 212 53.43 -24.49 -0.24
C GLN A 212 53.62 -24.13 1.23
N GLN A 213 54.87 -23.85 1.63
CA GLN A 213 55.17 -23.41 3.00
C GLN A 213 54.70 -21.99 3.31
N GLN A 214 54.54 -21.15 2.28
CA GLN A 214 54.05 -19.77 2.39
C GLN A 214 52.59 -19.65 1.92
N CYS A 215 51.71 -20.42 2.56
CA CYS A 215 50.26 -20.37 2.32
C CYS A 215 49.52 -19.63 3.44
N LEU A 216 48.35 -19.08 3.11
CA LEU A 216 47.42 -18.44 4.05
C LEU A 216 48.12 -17.40 4.98
N PRO A 217 48.84 -16.42 4.41
CA PRO A 217 49.71 -15.53 5.18
C PRO A 217 48.98 -14.64 6.19
N ILE A 218 47.74 -14.22 5.92
CA ILE A 218 46.95 -13.43 6.87
C ILE A 218 46.46 -14.31 8.02
N LEU A 219 45.96 -15.52 7.73
CA LEU A 219 45.55 -16.47 8.76
C LEU A 219 46.71 -16.85 9.68
N ARG A 220 47.89 -17.16 9.13
CA ARG A 220 49.10 -17.45 9.93
C ARG A 220 49.45 -16.29 10.85
N HIS A 221 49.40 -15.06 10.33
CA HIS A 221 49.66 -13.87 11.13
C HIS A 221 48.63 -13.67 12.25
N LEU A 222 47.35 -13.88 11.96
CA LEU A 222 46.28 -13.77 12.95
C LEU A 222 46.38 -14.83 14.06
N VAL A 223 46.84 -16.04 13.73
CA VAL A 223 47.08 -17.10 14.75
C VAL A 223 48.24 -16.72 15.67
N GLU A 224 49.33 -16.18 15.12
CA GLU A 224 50.55 -15.88 15.88
C GLU A 224 50.43 -14.58 16.68
N HIS A 225 49.84 -13.53 16.09
CA HIS A 225 49.86 -12.17 16.63
C HIS A 225 48.47 -11.59 16.93
N GLY A 226 47.38 -12.25 16.52
CA GLY A 226 46.02 -11.72 16.65
C GLY A 226 45.70 -10.61 15.65
N ASN A 227 44.60 -9.88 15.87
CA ASN A 227 44.17 -8.78 15.00
C ASN A 227 45.03 -7.53 15.22
N THR A 228 46.20 -7.48 14.59
CA THR A 228 47.11 -6.34 14.64
C THR A 228 46.78 -5.29 13.58
N THR A 229 47.46 -4.14 13.64
CA THR A 229 47.44 -3.14 12.56
C THR A 229 48.00 -3.71 11.26
N VAL A 230 47.51 -3.19 10.13
CA VAL A 230 48.05 -3.48 8.80
C VAL A 230 49.52 -3.06 8.72
N TYR A 231 49.91 -1.96 9.38
CA TYR A 231 51.32 -1.55 9.51
C TYR A 231 52.19 -2.69 10.05
N GLN A 232 51.79 -3.29 11.17
CA GLN A 232 52.54 -4.38 11.79
C GLN A 232 52.61 -5.62 10.89
N TYR A 233 51.56 -5.90 10.12
CA TYR A 233 51.56 -7.01 9.17
C TYR A 233 52.58 -6.81 8.04
N ILE A 234 52.66 -5.59 7.49
CA ILE A 234 53.55 -5.24 6.37
C ILE A 234 55.01 -5.14 6.83
N HIS A 235 55.26 -4.38 7.89
CA HIS A 235 56.61 -4.04 8.35
C HIS A 235 57.20 -5.07 9.32
N LYS A 236 56.40 -6.04 9.79
CA LYS A 236 56.77 -7.05 10.80
C LYS A 236 57.22 -6.47 12.15
N GLU A 237 57.00 -5.17 12.37
CA GLU A 237 57.29 -4.45 13.60
C GLU A 237 56.07 -3.62 14.02
N ALA A 238 55.85 -3.50 15.33
CA ALA A 238 54.72 -2.73 15.86
C ALA A 238 54.94 -1.21 15.67
N PRO A 239 53.91 -0.44 15.29
CA PRO A 239 54.04 1.01 15.12
C PRO A 239 54.27 1.70 16.47
N LEU A 240 55.07 2.78 16.47
CA LEU A 240 55.31 3.60 17.67
C LEU A 240 54.12 4.52 18.00
N ALA A 241 53.33 4.89 16.98
CA ALA A 241 52.10 5.65 17.13
C ALA A 241 51.08 5.24 16.05
N ILE A 242 49.80 5.34 16.37
CA ILE A 242 48.68 5.03 15.46
C ILE A 242 47.87 6.32 15.28
N GLU A 243 47.72 6.77 14.04
CA GLU A 243 46.85 7.89 13.67
C GLU A 243 45.60 7.31 13.01
N GLU A 244 44.54 7.13 13.81
CA GLU A 244 43.28 6.57 13.33
C GLU A 244 42.63 7.48 12.29
N PRO A 245 42.17 6.95 11.14
CA PRO A 245 41.48 7.74 10.14
C PRO A 245 40.19 8.35 10.70
N GLU A 246 39.88 9.59 10.32
CA GLU A 246 38.66 10.26 10.77
C GLU A 246 37.40 9.50 10.34
N LEU A 247 36.48 9.30 11.30
CA LEU A 247 35.16 8.73 11.04
C LEU A 247 34.32 9.70 10.20
N ARG A 248 34.15 9.40 8.91
CA ARG A 248 33.34 10.20 7.97
C ARG A 248 31.88 9.77 7.97
N LEU A 249 31.17 10.05 9.06
CA LEU A 249 29.72 9.88 9.12
C LEU A 249 29.03 11.15 8.60
N SER A 250 28.61 11.16 7.34
CA SER A 250 27.66 12.17 6.86
C SER A 250 26.24 11.66 7.10
N ILE A 251 25.48 12.38 7.91
CA ILE A 251 24.02 12.24 7.99
C ILE A 251 23.42 13.61 7.66
N SER A 252 22.97 13.74 6.42
CA SER A 252 22.25 14.86 5.84
C SER A 252 20.89 15.02 6.54
N GLY A 253 20.91 15.57 7.75
CA GLY A 253 19.71 15.80 8.55
C GLY A 253 19.91 16.05 10.05
N SER A 254 21.13 15.91 10.60
CA SER A 254 21.36 16.09 12.05
C SER A 254 22.11 17.38 12.43
N SER A 255 22.54 18.22 11.48
CA SER A 255 23.12 19.53 11.77
C SER A 255 22.07 20.65 11.63
N SER A 256 21.54 21.06 12.78
CA SER A 256 20.96 22.40 12.96
C SER A 256 22.09 23.44 13.01
N SER A 257 22.75 23.65 11.88
CA SER A 257 23.63 24.79 11.64
C SER A 257 23.33 25.33 10.25
N LYS A 258 22.59 26.44 10.23
CA LYS A 258 22.52 27.32 9.06
C LYS A 258 23.93 27.68 8.64
N ASP A 259 24.35 27.25 7.47
CA ASP A 259 25.12 28.12 6.60
C ASP A 259 24.72 27.83 5.16
N GLY A 260 24.39 28.92 4.45
CA GLY A 260 23.86 28.85 3.10
C GLY A 260 24.98 28.59 2.12
N ASN A 261 24.74 27.65 1.20
CA ASN A 261 25.19 27.85 -0.17
C ASN A 261 24.22 27.13 -1.11
N GLU A 262 23.58 27.93 -1.96
CA GLU A 262 22.80 27.47 -3.09
C GLU A 262 23.75 26.93 -4.17
N GLY A 263 23.35 25.82 -4.81
CA GLY A 263 23.93 25.35 -6.07
C GLY A 263 24.77 24.07 -5.96
N ASN A 264 24.17 22.91 -6.25
CA ASN A 264 24.56 22.22 -7.47
C ASN A 264 23.60 21.06 -7.84
N GLU A 265 23.25 21.12 -9.13
CA GLU A 265 22.75 20.12 -10.07
C GLU A 265 22.48 18.70 -9.58
N ILE A 266 21.23 18.28 -9.84
CA ILE A 266 20.78 16.89 -9.84
C ILE A 266 21.36 16.22 -11.10
N ASP A 267 22.32 15.34 -10.91
CA ASP A 267 22.86 14.46 -11.95
C ASP A 267 21.96 13.21 -12.07
N PHE A 268 21.27 13.11 -13.21
CA PHE A 268 20.38 12.00 -13.55
C PHE A 268 20.96 11.29 -14.77
N GLY A 269 21.76 10.26 -14.51
CA GLY A 269 22.09 9.21 -15.48
C GLY A 269 23.59 9.05 -15.72
N THR A 270 24.12 7.87 -15.38
CA THR A 270 24.59 6.88 -16.36
C THR A 270 24.91 5.59 -15.61
N ASP A 271 24.29 4.49 -16.04
CA ASP A 271 24.65 3.13 -15.65
C ASP A 271 26.03 2.78 -16.20
N ASP A 272 26.98 2.32 -15.36
CA ASP A 272 27.94 1.29 -15.78
C ASP A 272 28.60 0.56 -14.59
N ASN A 273 28.14 -0.68 -14.42
CA ASN A 273 28.83 -1.93 -14.08
C ASN A 273 29.91 -2.03 -12.96
N GLY A 274 29.72 -3.03 -12.09
CA GLY A 274 30.73 -3.52 -11.16
C GLY A 274 30.16 -4.53 -10.16
N GLY A 275 29.84 -5.75 -10.64
CA GLY A 275 29.20 -6.78 -9.85
C GLY A 275 30.00 -7.24 -8.63
N THR A 276 29.35 -7.22 -7.46
CA THR A 276 29.50 -8.26 -6.42
C THR A 276 28.12 -8.53 -5.82
N SER A 277 27.85 -9.81 -5.61
CA SER A 277 26.56 -10.33 -5.15
C SER A 277 26.36 -10.04 -3.67
N SER A 278 25.41 -9.16 -3.33
CA SER A 278 24.59 -9.26 -2.12
C SER A 278 23.35 -8.39 -2.29
N THR A 279 22.21 -9.07 -2.30
CA THR A 279 20.87 -8.54 -2.57
C THR A 279 20.46 -7.48 -1.56
N VAL A 280 20.61 -6.21 -1.92
CA VAL A 280 19.66 -5.16 -1.53
C VAL A 280 19.26 -4.44 -2.81
N SER A 281 18.50 -5.15 -3.65
CA SER A 281 17.71 -4.51 -4.68
C SER A 281 16.73 -3.60 -3.96
N ALA A 282 17.00 -2.29 -4.01
CA ALA A 282 15.98 -1.29 -3.77
C ALA A 282 15.00 -1.34 -4.94
N GLU A 283 14.22 -2.43 -5.03
CA GLU A 283 12.93 -2.38 -5.70
C GLU A 283 12.12 -1.36 -4.92
N ILE A 284 11.96 -0.19 -5.53
CA ILE A 284 10.91 0.76 -5.19
C ILE A 284 9.62 -0.06 -5.25
N ILE A 285 9.10 -0.44 -4.08
CA ILE A 285 7.77 -1.02 -4.00
C ILE A 285 6.81 0.13 -4.25
N ASP A 286 6.50 0.33 -5.53
CA ASP A 286 5.48 1.24 -6.01
C ASP A 286 4.11 0.71 -5.59
N TYR A 287 3.65 1.12 -4.41
CA TYR A 287 2.26 0.95 -3.99
C TYR A 287 1.39 2.05 -4.60
N GLY A 288 1.24 2.00 -5.93
CA GLY A 288 -0.01 2.34 -6.61
C GLY A 288 0.05 3.49 -7.60
N ASP A 289 0.06 3.14 -8.88
CA ASP A 289 -0.93 3.66 -9.82
C ASP A 289 -1.52 2.50 -10.65
N PHE A 290 -2.84 2.45 -10.76
CA PHE A 290 -3.56 1.48 -11.59
C PHE A 290 -4.11 2.23 -12.82
N PRO A 291 -3.46 2.18 -13.98
CA PRO A 291 -4.11 2.51 -15.23
C PRO A 291 -4.70 1.26 -15.88
N GLU A 292 -5.95 1.41 -16.33
CA GLU A 292 -6.67 0.48 -17.18
C GLU A 292 -5.93 0.27 -18.52
N ALA A 293 -5.94 -0.98 -18.98
CA ALA A 293 -5.80 -1.49 -20.35
C ALA A 293 -5.22 -0.57 -21.44
N ASP A 294 -4.12 -1.00 -22.08
CA ASP A 294 -4.15 -1.40 -23.50
C ASP A 294 -2.93 -2.26 -23.86
N GLY A 295 -3.12 -3.15 -24.83
CA GLY A 295 -2.15 -4.18 -25.22
C GLY A 295 -0.91 -3.63 -25.94
N GLY A 296 0.24 -4.22 -25.61
CA GLY A 296 1.47 -4.05 -26.36
C GLY A 296 2.46 -5.16 -25.97
N ASN A 297 2.79 -6.01 -26.93
CA ASN A 297 3.69 -7.15 -26.81
C ASN A 297 5.03 -6.77 -26.15
N ILE A 298 5.42 -7.53 -25.12
CA ILE A 298 6.79 -7.57 -24.63
C ILE A 298 7.48 -8.76 -25.31
N ASP A 299 8.42 -8.41 -26.19
CA ASP A 299 9.28 -9.31 -26.97
C ASP A 299 10.34 -9.95 -26.05
N TRP A 300 10.46 -11.29 -26.12
CA TRP A 300 11.43 -12.10 -25.36
C TRP A 300 12.56 -12.64 -26.24
N GLY A 301 12.97 -11.89 -27.27
CA GLY A 301 14.10 -12.24 -28.14
C GLY A 301 15.44 -11.71 -27.62
N ILE A 302 16.17 -12.52 -26.83
CA ILE A 302 17.63 -12.36 -26.71
C ILE A 302 18.25 -12.97 -27.99
N GLU A 303 18.73 -12.11 -28.88
CA GLU A 303 19.65 -12.51 -29.95
C GLU A 303 21.06 -12.65 -29.38
N SER A 304 21.53 -13.88 -29.31
CA SER A 304 22.92 -14.26 -29.06
C SER A 304 23.80 -13.86 -30.24
N ALA A 305 24.68 -12.88 -30.04
CA ALA A 305 25.81 -12.55 -30.91
C ALA A 305 27.14 -12.99 -30.25
N PRO A 306 28.15 -13.37 -31.05
CA PRO A 306 29.25 -14.22 -30.62
C PRO A 306 30.29 -13.46 -29.78
N THR A 307 30.81 -14.16 -28.78
CA THR A 307 31.94 -13.74 -27.96
C THR A 307 33.22 -13.72 -28.80
N ASP A 308 33.75 -12.53 -29.08
CA ASP A 308 35.15 -12.40 -29.45
C ASP A 308 35.99 -12.76 -28.21
N ALA A 309 36.79 -13.80 -28.36
CA ALA A 309 37.72 -14.27 -27.34
C ALA A 309 38.80 -13.20 -27.13
N VAL A 310 38.70 -12.46 -26.02
CA VAL A 310 39.84 -11.72 -25.48
C VAL A 310 40.69 -12.73 -24.73
N GLU A 311 41.80 -13.14 -25.36
CA GLU A 311 42.87 -13.87 -24.69
C GLU A 311 43.38 -13.04 -23.51
N ILE A 312 43.13 -13.53 -22.29
CA ILE A 312 43.74 -13.01 -21.07
C ILE A 312 45.20 -13.47 -21.09
N ASN A 313 46.10 -12.53 -21.38
CA ASN A 313 47.53 -12.75 -21.29
C ASN A 313 47.95 -12.83 -19.80
N PHE A 314 48.49 -13.96 -19.38
CA PHE A 314 48.96 -14.23 -18.01
C PHE A 314 50.43 -13.82 -17.77
N ASP A 315 50.97 -12.88 -18.54
CA ASP A 315 52.26 -12.24 -18.24
C ASP A 315 52.04 -10.91 -17.52
N ILE A 316 51.89 -10.98 -16.20
CA ILE A 316 52.08 -9.83 -15.31
C ILE A 316 53.54 -9.87 -14.83
N PRO A 317 54.37 -8.86 -15.14
CA PRO A 317 55.77 -8.82 -14.69
C PRO A 317 55.83 -8.69 -13.16
N VAL A 318 56.61 -9.58 -12.54
CA VAL A 318 56.85 -9.70 -11.09
C VAL A 318 57.82 -8.59 -10.60
N GLU A 319 57.52 -7.33 -10.91
CA GLU A 319 58.41 -6.21 -10.56
C GLU A 319 57.70 -5.02 -9.86
N GLU A 320 56.42 -5.13 -9.54
CA GLU A 320 55.70 -4.10 -8.77
C GLU A 320 55.26 -4.58 -7.38
N TYR A 321 56.10 -5.38 -6.73
CA TYR A 321 56.18 -5.37 -5.28
C TYR A 321 57.29 -4.38 -4.93
N GLY A 322 56.91 -3.14 -4.66
CA GLY A 322 57.78 -2.14 -4.07
C GLY A 322 58.23 -2.58 -2.69
N ILE A 323 59.26 -3.44 -2.63
CA ILE A 323 60.13 -3.55 -1.47
C ILE A 323 60.94 -2.27 -1.48
N VAL A 324 60.41 -1.22 -0.85
CA VAL A 324 61.22 -0.10 -0.42
C VAL A 324 62.06 -0.62 0.74
N VAL A 325 63.30 -1.05 0.44
CA VAL A 325 64.33 -1.21 1.46
C VAL A 325 64.70 0.20 1.92
N GLU A 326 63.90 0.77 2.83
CA GLU A 326 64.40 1.89 3.63
C GLU A 326 65.49 1.34 4.54
N GLY A 327 66.69 1.90 4.39
CA GLY A 327 67.87 1.45 5.07
C GLY A 327 67.70 1.48 6.59
N THR A 328 68.32 0.48 7.23
CA THR A 328 68.68 0.43 8.66
C THR A 328 68.56 1.77 9.38
N GLY A 329 67.47 1.97 10.11
CA GLY A 329 67.19 3.17 10.90
C GLY A 329 66.22 2.84 12.03
N MET A 330 66.69 3.03 13.27
CA MET A 330 66.04 2.68 14.54
C MET A 330 64.78 3.50 14.91
N ASP A 331 64.05 4.08 13.96
CA ASP A 331 62.90 4.95 14.26
C ASP A 331 61.60 4.28 13.81
N GLY A 332 60.91 3.61 14.73
CA GLY A 332 59.62 2.95 14.45
C GLY A 332 58.61 3.92 13.82
N GLY A 333 57.96 3.48 12.74
CA GLY A 333 57.05 4.34 11.99
C GLY A 333 55.72 4.60 12.72
N THR A 334 55.04 5.66 12.29
CA THR A 334 53.64 5.95 12.68
C THR A 334 52.71 5.32 11.66
N ALA A 335 51.77 4.49 12.10
CA ALA A 335 50.74 3.92 11.23
C ALA A 335 49.71 5.02 10.87
N LYS A 336 49.55 5.31 9.57
CA LYS A 336 48.66 6.37 9.06
C LYS A 336 47.76 5.83 7.94
N GLY A 337 46.59 6.44 7.79
CA GLY A 337 45.65 6.10 6.73
C GLY A 337 45.23 4.62 6.79
N ASP A 338 45.27 3.92 5.66
CA ASP A 338 44.83 2.52 5.57
C ASP A 338 45.67 1.55 6.41
N GLN A 339 46.92 1.92 6.73
CA GLN A 339 47.80 1.10 7.57
C GLN A 339 47.51 1.20 9.07
N ALA A 340 46.73 2.20 9.49
CA ALA A 340 46.31 2.38 10.88
C ALA A 340 45.17 1.43 11.27
N TYR A 341 44.38 0.94 10.31
CA TYR A 341 43.35 -0.05 10.57
C TYR A 341 43.94 -1.40 11.00
N THR A 342 43.17 -2.15 11.78
CA THR A 342 43.47 -3.55 12.03
C THR A 342 43.21 -4.41 10.79
N LEU A 343 43.80 -5.59 10.70
CA LEU A 343 43.64 -6.48 9.55
C LEU A 343 42.16 -6.77 9.20
N LEU A 344 41.31 -7.03 10.19
CA LEU A 344 39.88 -7.30 9.97
C LEU A 344 39.02 -6.05 9.71
N ASP A 345 39.58 -4.87 9.99
CA ASP A 345 38.92 -3.57 9.85
C ASP A 345 39.36 -2.87 8.55
N SER A 346 40.49 -3.26 7.95
CA SER A 346 40.91 -2.74 6.65
C SER A 346 40.15 -3.44 5.52
N PRO A 347 39.48 -2.71 4.60
CA PRO A 347 38.71 -3.34 3.53
C PRO A 347 39.50 -4.34 2.68
N ASN A 348 40.70 -3.94 2.26
CA ASN A 348 41.55 -4.79 1.41
C ASN A 348 42.02 -6.07 2.12
N TYR A 349 42.32 -6.00 3.41
CA TYR A 349 42.83 -7.16 4.16
C TYR A 349 41.72 -8.02 4.73
N ARG A 350 40.55 -7.43 5.01
CA ARG A 350 39.34 -8.17 5.38
C ARG A 350 38.91 -9.10 4.25
N ASP A 351 38.86 -8.61 3.01
CA ASP A 351 38.46 -9.43 1.87
C ASP A 351 39.45 -10.59 1.66
N ARG A 352 40.76 -10.31 1.71
CA ARG A 352 41.79 -11.36 1.61
C ARG A 352 41.73 -12.37 2.77
N PHE A 353 41.45 -11.92 3.99
CA PHE A 353 41.23 -12.81 5.12
C PHE A 353 40.01 -13.72 4.87
N LEU A 354 38.92 -13.16 4.36
CA LEU A 354 37.72 -13.94 4.01
C LEU A 354 38.04 -14.95 2.89
N ASP A 355 38.82 -14.58 1.89
CA ASP A 355 39.26 -15.52 0.85
C ASP A 355 40.08 -16.67 1.45
N GLU A 356 41.10 -16.36 2.26
CA GLU A 356 41.96 -17.35 2.90
C GLU A 356 41.19 -18.31 3.84
N ILE A 357 40.23 -17.81 4.61
CA ILE A 357 39.46 -18.64 5.55
C ILE A 357 38.44 -19.55 4.83
N HIS A 358 37.83 -19.09 3.74
CA HIS A 358 36.96 -19.94 2.92
C HIS A 358 37.78 -20.93 2.08
N GLU A 359 39.00 -20.56 1.66
CA GLU A 359 39.92 -21.50 1.03
C GLU A 359 40.27 -22.65 1.97
N LEU A 360 40.59 -22.33 3.23
CA LEU A 360 40.84 -23.33 4.26
C LEU A 360 39.60 -24.18 4.58
N GLU A 361 38.41 -23.56 4.66
CA GLU A 361 37.14 -24.25 4.84
C GLU A 361 36.90 -25.27 3.72
N ALA A 362 37.02 -24.84 2.46
CA ALA A 362 36.82 -25.69 1.28
C ALA A 362 37.80 -26.87 1.26
N PHE A 363 39.06 -26.62 1.62
CA PHE A 363 40.07 -27.67 1.77
C PHE A 363 39.68 -28.69 2.85
N LEU A 364 39.28 -28.23 4.04
CA LEU A 364 38.89 -29.10 5.15
C LEU A 364 37.63 -29.91 4.82
N LEU A 365 36.66 -29.31 4.14
CA LEU A 365 35.45 -30.00 3.66
C LEU A 365 35.79 -31.10 2.67
N MET A 366 36.63 -30.80 1.67
CA MET A 366 37.09 -31.79 0.70
C MET A 366 37.85 -32.92 1.40
N ARG A 367 38.73 -32.57 2.35
CA ARG A 367 39.52 -33.55 3.09
C ARG A 367 38.65 -34.47 3.96
N LEU A 368 37.64 -33.91 4.61
CA LEU A 368 36.68 -34.67 5.40
C LEU A 368 35.84 -35.61 4.51
N TYR A 369 35.48 -35.17 3.30
CA TYR A 369 34.78 -36.00 2.33
C TYR A 369 35.65 -37.17 1.86
N GLU A 370 36.91 -36.93 1.51
CA GLU A 370 37.88 -37.97 1.12
C GLU A 370 38.01 -39.04 2.22
N LEU A 371 38.24 -38.61 3.47
CA LEU A 371 38.39 -39.52 4.62
C LEU A 371 37.19 -40.44 4.83
N LYS A 372 35.97 -39.92 4.67
CA LYS A 372 34.75 -40.73 4.79
C LYS A 372 34.58 -41.74 3.65
N HIS A 373 35.09 -41.44 2.45
CA HIS A 373 34.95 -42.32 1.27
C HIS A 373 36.12 -43.30 1.08
N LEU A 374 37.27 -43.02 1.71
CA LEU A 374 38.41 -43.94 1.84
C LEU A 374 38.06 -45.21 2.62
N GLU A 375 37.22 -45.11 3.66
CA GLU A 375 36.76 -46.27 4.43
C GLU A 375 35.89 -47.24 3.60
N SER A 376 35.34 -46.78 2.46
CA SER A 376 34.41 -47.54 1.62
C SER A 376 34.99 -48.01 0.28
N SER A 377 36.14 -47.49 -0.16
CA SER A 377 36.67 -47.78 -1.51
C SER A 377 38.19 -48.00 -1.55
N ASN A 378 38.60 -49.21 -1.88
CA ASN A 378 40.02 -49.66 -1.94
C ASN A 378 40.86 -49.04 -3.08
N ASN A 379 40.38 -48.00 -3.77
CA ASN A 379 40.97 -47.52 -5.04
C ASN A 379 41.41 -46.05 -5.03
N ILE A 380 41.49 -45.39 -3.88
CA ILE A 380 41.99 -44.00 -3.83
C ILE A 380 43.53 -44.03 -3.76
N MET A 381 44.15 -43.23 -4.63
CA MET A 381 45.59 -43.16 -4.94
C MET A 381 46.51 -43.36 -3.73
N PHE A 382 47.49 -44.25 -3.89
CA PHE A 382 48.58 -44.51 -2.92
C PHE A 382 49.38 -43.24 -2.52
N SER A 383 49.37 -42.18 -3.35
CA SER A 383 50.00 -40.89 -3.01
C SER A 383 49.19 -40.05 -2.02
N LEU A 384 47.87 -40.26 -1.94
CA LEU A 384 47.04 -39.63 -0.91
C LEU A 384 47.40 -40.23 0.44
N MET A 385 47.60 -41.56 0.50
CA MET A 385 47.78 -42.36 1.72
C MET A 385 48.91 -41.89 2.66
N ASP A 386 49.99 -41.34 2.11
CA ASP A 386 51.13 -40.82 2.89
C ASP A 386 50.79 -39.51 3.63
N SER A 387 49.94 -38.66 3.05
CA SER A 387 49.43 -37.41 3.66
C SER A 387 48.22 -37.63 4.60
N ILE A 388 47.61 -38.82 4.56
CA ILE A 388 46.37 -39.14 5.31
C ILE A 388 46.69 -39.72 6.68
N ALA A 389 47.83 -40.39 6.82
CA ALA A 389 48.17 -41.18 8.00
C ALA A 389 48.28 -40.36 9.30
N THR A 390 48.32 -39.04 9.22
CA THR A 390 48.56 -38.14 10.35
C THR A 390 47.29 -37.59 11.02
N HIS A 391 46.12 -37.61 10.37
CA HIS A 391 44.91 -36.94 10.88
C HIS A 391 43.63 -37.77 10.71
N ASP A 392 42.82 -37.85 11.77
CA ASP A 392 41.54 -38.54 11.81
C ASP A 392 40.36 -37.62 11.44
N SER A 393 39.27 -38.25 11.00
CA SER A 393 38.01 -37.57 10.59
C SER A 393 37.42 -36.69 11.70
N GLU A 394 37.56 -37.09 12.97
CA GLU A 394 37.07 -36.27 14.09
C GLU A 394 37.91 -35.00 14.30
N THR A 395 39.24 -35.07 14.17
CA THR A 395 40.11 -33.90 14.32
C THR A 395 39.86 -32.87 13.22
N ILE A 396 39.76 -33.30 11.95
CA ILE A 396 39.43 -32.40 10.84
C ILE A 396 38.02 -31.81 11.01
N GLY A 397 37.05 -32.61 11.47
CA GLY A 397 35.71 -32.11 11.79
C GLY A 397 35.70 -31.04 12.89
N LYS A 398 36.56 -31.15 13.91
CA LYS A 398 36.70 -30.13 14.96
C LYS A 398 37.31 -28.83 14.43
N ILE A 399 38.37 -28.93 13.62
CA ILE A 399 39.02 -27.76 13.01
C ILE A 399 38.04 -27.05 12.07
N LEU A 400 37.33 -27.79 11.22
CA LEU A 400 36.30 -27.24 10.34
C LEU A 400 35.21 -26.51 11.13
N SER A 401 34.71 -27.10 12.22
CA SER A 401 33.71 -26.46 13.07
C SER A 401 34.21 -25.14 13.70
N ASP A 402 35.50 -25.03 14.01
CA ASP A 402 36.07 -23.78 14.51
C ASP A 402 36.27 -22.75 13.39
N VAL A 403 36.62 -23.17 12.17
CA VAL A 403 36.67 -22.31 10.97
C VAL A 403 35.28 -21.75 10.64
N GLU A 404 34.25 -22.60 10.57
CA GLU A 404 32.86 -22.22 10.31
C GLU A 404 32.34 -21.21 11.35
N LYS A 405 32.70 -21.37 12.63
CA LYS A 405 32.35 -20.39 13.69
C LYS A 405 32.98 -19.03 13.46
N ILE A 406 34.25 -18.99 13.06
CA ILE A 406 34.95 -17.72 12.77
C ILE A 406 34.30 -17.05 11.57
N ILE A 407 34.02 -17.80 10.50
CA ILE A 407 33.29 -17.29 9.32
C ILE A 407 31.93 -16.73 9.71
N GLN A 408 31.16 -17.47 10.52
CA GLN A 408 29.84 -17.03 10.99
C GLN A 408 29.91 -15.73 11.81
N GLN A 409 30.90 -15.59 12.69
CA GLN A 409 31.06 -14.40 13.54
C GLN A 409 31.56 -13.18 12.76
N GLU A 410 32.44 -13.38 11.78
CA GLU A 410 32.91 -12.32 10.88
C GLU A 410 31.87 -11.92 9.83
N SER A 411 31.01 -12.85 9.43
CA SER A 411 29.92 -12.60 8.48
C SER A 411 28.59 -12.24 9.13
N ASP A 412 28.58 -11.98 10.44
CA ASP A 412 27.37 -11.57 11.15
C ASP A 412 26.78 -10.28 10.55
N GLU A 413 25.46 -10.18 10.50
CA GLU A 413 24.75 -9.06 9.86
C GLU A 413 25.14 -7.73 10.50
N GLN A 414 25.25 -7.72 11.83
CA GLN A 414 25.68 -6.54 12.58
C GLN A 414 27.12 -6.13 12.22
N THR A 415 28.07 -7.08 12.19
CA THR A 415 29.46 -6.81 11.80
C THR A 415 29.54 -6.22 10.39
N ARG A 416 28.76 -6.75 9.44
CA ARG A 416 28.69 -6.24 8.07
C ARG A 416 28.14 -4.82 8.00
N HIS A 417 27.04 -4.54 8.71
CA HIS A 417 26.45 -3.20 8.75
C HIS A 417 27.40 -2.17 9.36
N LEU A 418 28.06 -2.50 10.47
CA LEU A 418 29.00 -1.60 11.14
C LEU A 418 30.27 -1.38 10.32
N PHE A 419 30.77 -2.42 9.66
CA PHE A 419 31.88 -2.30 8.73
C PHE A 419 31.53 -1.35 7.58
N GLN A 420 30.37 -1.53 6.93
CA GLN A 420 29.91 -0.63 5.85
C GLN A 420 29.70 0.81 6.36
N LEU A 421 29.16 0.97 7.56
CA LEU A 421 28.93 2.27 8.19
C LEU A 421 30.24 3.02 8.48
N LYS A 422 31.32 2.31 8.80
CA LYS A 422 32.64 2.90 9.04
C LYS A 422 33.35 3.30 7.76
N HIS A 423 33.29 2.46 6.73
CA HIS A 423 34.11 2.60 5.51
C HIS A 423 33.40 3.27 4.34
N SER A 424 32.06 3.34 4.36
CA SER A 424 31.27 4.00 3.30
C SER A 424 30.56 5.26 3.84
N PRO A 425 30.98 6.47 3.46
CA PRO A 425 30.37 7.70 3.95
C PRO A 425 28.90 7.85 3.53
N LYS A 426 28.55 7.32 2.34
CA LYS A 426 27.18 7.36 1.81
C LYS A 426 26.24 6.37 2.49
N TYR A 427 26.79 5.36 3.17
CA TYR A 427 25.98 4.29 3.76
C TYR A 427 25.17 4.75 4.96
N ALA A 428 25.76 5.60 5.80
CA ALA A 428 25.08 6.20 6.95
C ALA A 428 23.84 7.00 6.50
N ASP A 429 24.00 7.84 5.46
CA ASP A 429 22.92 8.60 4.83
C ASP A 429 21.83 7.70 4.24
N LEU A 430 22.21 6.66 3.49
CA LEU A 430 21.27 5.73 2.86
C LEU A 430 20.42 5.00 3.92
N LEU A 431 21.07 4.52 4.98
CA LEU A 431 20.43 3.78 6.06
C LEU A 431 19.48 4.68 6.87
N ALA A 432 19.91 5.90 7.17
CA ALA A 432 19.08 6.90 7.83
C ALA A 432 17.86 7.27 6.98
N SER A 433 18.06 7.48 5.67
CA SER A 433 16.99 7.74 4.72
C SER A 433 16.00 6.58 4.64
N LYS A 434 16.49 5.33 4.60
CA LYS A 434 15.63 4.13 4.60
C LYS A 434 14.76 4.05 5.85
N LEU A 435 15.33 4.17 7.05
CA LEU A 435 14.58 4.15 8.31
C LEU A 435 13.53 5.29 8.37
N GLN A 436 13.91 6.48 7.91
CA GLN A 436 13.00 7.62 7.84
C GLN A 436 11.87 7.40 6.84
N GLN A 437 12.16 6.81 5.66
CA GLN A 437 11.16 6.49 4.65
C GLN A 437 10.16 5.45 5.15
N MET A 438 10.62 4.42 5.87
CA MET A 438 9.73 3.42 6.48
C MET A 438 8.79 4.06 7.50
N THR A 439 9.31 4.97 8.34
CA THR A 439 8.48 5.73 9.30
C THR A 439 7.44 6.60 8.59
N LYS A 440 7.84 7.34 7.55
CA LYS A 440 6.92 8.14 6.72
C LYS A 440 5.86 7.28 6.01
N ALA A 441 6.23 6.10 5.54
CA ALA A 441 5.30 5.16 4.92
C ALA A 441 4.24 4.67 5.91
N VAL A 442 4.64 4.33 7.14
CA VAL A 442 3.72 3.97 8.23
C VAL A 442 2.75 5.11 8.54
N GLU A 443 3.23 6.36 8.63
CA GLU A 443 2.38 7.52 8.84
C GLU A 443 1.38 7.72 7.68
N LYS A 444 1.83 7.57 6.44
CA LYS A 444 0.96 7.65 5.24
C LYS A 444 -0.15 6.60 5.28
N LEU A 445 0.17 5.35 5.67
CA LEU A 445 -0.81 4.29 5.83
C LEU A 445 -1.85 4.62 6.92
N ARG A 446 -1.40 5.12 8.07
CA ARG A 446 -2.28 5.56 9.17
C ARG A 446 -3.22 6.68 8.74
N ASN A 447 -2.67 7.71 8.08
CA ASN A 447 -3.45 8.82 7.55
C ASN A 447 -4.49 8.35 6.53
N THR A 448 -4.11 7.45 5.62
CA THR A 448 -5.01 6.89 4.61
C THR A 448 -6.16 6.11 5.26
N ARG A 449 -5.85 5.29 6.28
CA ARG A 449 -6.85 4.56 7.08
C ARG A 449 -7.84 5.52 7.74
N ASP A 450 -7.36 6.61 8.32
CA ASP A 450 -8.22 7.58 9.02
C ASP A 450 -9.10 8.37 8.05
N VAL A 451 -8.58 8.73 6.88
CA VAL A 451 -9.36 9.34 5.80
C VAL A 451 -10.45 8.39 5.31
N LEU A 452 -10.14 7.11 5.09
CA LEU A 452 -11.14 6.10 4.69
C LEU A 452 -12.23 5.90 5.76
N LYS A 453 -11.85 5.92 7.05
CA LYS A 453 -12.81 5.86 8.17
C LYS A 453 -13.72 7.08 8.19
N LYS A 454 -13.19 8.30 8.06
CA LYS A 454 -13.99 9.53 7.98
C LYS A 454 -14.96 9.50 6.80
N ARG A 455 -14.47 9.12 5.62
CA ARG A 455 -15.29 8.96 4.42
C ARG A 455 -16.42 7.94 4.60
N SER A 456 -16.16 6.83 5.31
CA SER A 456 -17.22 5.84 5.62
C SER A 456 -18.35 6.42 6.49
N VAL A 457 -18.01 7.32 7.43
CA VAL A 457 -19.00 8.01 8.27
C VAL A 457 -19.83 8.98 7.42
N GLU A 458 -19.18 9.77 6.56
CA GLU A 458 -19.86 10.71 5.65
C GLU A 458 -20.86 10.00 4.71
N ILE A 459 -20.45 8.88 4.11
CA ILE A 459 -21.32 8.08 3.22
C ILE A 459 -22.50 7.49 4.01
N ARG A 460 -22.25 7.01 5.24
CA ARG A 460 -23.31 6.49 6.13
C ARG A 460 -24.31 7.59 6.51
N GLU A 461 -23.86 8.82 6.76
CA GLU A 461 -24.74 9.96 6.98
C GLU A 461 -25.58 10.30 5.74
N GLN A 462 -24.99 10.28 4.54
CA GLN A 462 -25.72 10.47 3.28
C GLN A 462 -26.80 9.40 3.10
N ARG A 463 -26.50 8.13 3.41
CA ARG A 463 -27.48 7.04 3.41
C ARG A 463 -28.60 7.32 4.42
N SER A 464 -28.26 7.79 5.63
CA SER A 464 -29.27 8.12 6.65
C SER A 464 -30.20 9.25 6.21
N LYS A 465 -29.72 10.22 5.44
CA LYS A 465 -30.54 11.30 4.88
C LYS A 465 -31.56 10.82 3.85
N LEU A 466 -31.34 9.65 3.22
CA LEU A 466 -32.30 9.06 2.28
C LEU A 466 -33.45 8.31 2.95
N ASN A 467 -33.31 7.89 4.21
CA ASN A 467 -34.40 7.24 4.97
C ASN A 467 -35.70 8.08 4.99
N PRO A 468 -35.68 9.35 5.46
CA PRO A 468 -36.90 10.15 5.50
C PRO A 468 -37.50 10.41 4.11
N VAL A 469 -36.65 10.55 3.08
CA VAL A 469 -37.09 10.74 1.69
C VAL A 469 -37.82 9.49 1.17
N LEU A 470 -37.29 8.31 1.47
CA LEU A 470 -37.93 7.04 1.10
C LEU A 470 -39.27 6.86 1.84
N ASP A 471 -39.31 7.15 3.14
CA ASP A 471 -40.52 7.03 3.95
C ASP A 471 -41.62 7.99 3.46
N GLU A 472 -41.26 9.24 3.15
CA GLU A 472 -42.17 10.22 2.58
C GLU A 472 -42.68 9.77 1.20
N LEU A 473 -41.80 9.30 0.32
CA LEU A 473 -42.19 8.80 -1.01
C LEU A 473 -43.14 7.59 -0.91
N ILE A 474 -42.90 6.67 0.02
CA ILE A 474 -43.78 5.53 0.28
C ILE A 474 -45.15 6.01 0.80
N ALA A 475 -45.16 6.95 1.74
CA ALA A 475 -46.40 7.50 2.29
C ALA A 475 -47.23 8.21 1.20
N GLN A 476 -46.61 9.06 0.39
CA GLN A 476 -47.26 9.72 -0.75
C GLN A 476 -47.81 8.68 -1.74
N THR A 477 -47.04 7.64 -2.05
CA THR A 477 -47.47 6.59 -3.00
C THR A 477 -48.64 5.75 -2.47
N ARG A 478 -48.68 5.47 -1.16
CA ARG A 478 -49.84 4.83 -0.50
C ARG A 478 -51.08 5.71 -0.51
N ASN A 479 -50.91 7.03 -0.35
CA ASN A 479 -52.02 7.97 -0.47
C ASN A 479 -52.60 7.97 -1.90
N LEU A 480 -51.75 7.96 -2.93
CA LEU A 480 -52.18 7.82 -4.33
C LEU A 480 -52.91 6.49 -4.56
N GLN A 481 -52.40 5.39 -4.03
CA GLN A 481 -53.04 4.07 -4.11
C GLN A 481 -54.47 4.11 -3.54
N SER A 482 -54.61 4.58 -2.29
CA SER A 482 -55.92 4.66 -1.62
C SER A 482 -56.88 5.58 -2.37
N TYR A 483 -56.36 6.68 -2.94
CA TYR A 483 -57.17 7.60 -3.73
C TYR A 483 -57.70 6.94 -5.01
N ILE A 484 -56.85 6.23 -5.75
CA ILE A 484 -57.23 5.53 -6.99
C ILE A 484 -58.26 4.42 -6.70
N GLU A 485 -58.01 3.60 -5.68
CA GLU A 485 -58.91 2.51 -5.27
C GLU A 485 -60.29 3.05 -4.87
N LYS A 486 -60.35 4.13 -4.09
CA LYS A 486 -61.60 4.79 -3.70
C LYS A 486 -62.33 5.41 -4.89
N ASP A 487 -61.62 6.04 -5.83
CA ASP A 487 -62.25 6.64 -7.02
C ASP A 487 -62.89 5.57 -7.91
N ILE A 488 -62.16 4.47 -8.17
CA ILE A 488 -62.68 3.34 -8.93
C ILE A 488 -63.84 2.68 -8.17
N SER A 489 -63.70 2.42 -6.86
CA SER A 489 -64.74 1.81 -6.03
C SER A 489 -66.08 2.54 -6.11
N LYS A 490 -66.06 3.88 -6.02
CA LYS A 490 -67.27 4.72 -6.16
C LYS A 490 -67.98 4.52 -7.50
N ARG A 491 -67.22 4.33 -8.59
CA ARG A 491 -67.78 4.08 -9.95
C ARG A 491 -68.41 2.69 -10.08
N TYR A 492 -68.05 1.76 -9.20
CA TYR A 492 -68.54 0.39 -9.17
C TYR A 492 -69.37 0.08 -7.92
N LYS A 493 -70.25 1.01 -7.50
CA LYS A 493 -71.18 0.82 -6.37
C LYS A 493 -70.49 0.44 -5.05
N ASN A 494 -69.34 1.05 -4.76
CA ASN A 494 -68.52 0.81 -3.57
C ASN A 494 -68.00 -0.63 -3.44
N ARG A 495 -67.77 -1.32 -4.57
CA ARG A 495 -67.05 -2.59 -4.57
C ARG A 495 -65.62 -2.40 -4.10
N VAL A 496 -65.06 -3.41 -3.43
CA VAL A 496 -63.65 -3.42 -3.03
C VAL A 496 -62.77 -3.44 -4.28
N VAL A 497 -61.77 -2.55 -4.32
CA VAL A 497 -60.79 -2.45 -5.41
C VAL A 497 -59.40 -2.56 -4.81
N ASN A 498 -58.57 -3.45 -5.34
CA ASN A 498 -57.18 -3.63 -4.88
C ASN A 498 -56.21 -3.39 -6.04
N LEU A 499 -55.21 -2.53 -5.81
CA LEU A 499 -54.07 -2.39 -6.72
C LEU A 499 -52.97 -3.39 -6.33
N ILE A 500 -52.84 -4.45 -7.13
CA ILE A 500 -51.89 -5.54 -6.90
C ILE A 500 -50.51 -5.15 -7.44
N GLY A 501 -49.45 -5.47 -6.69
CA GLY A 501 -48.07 -5.13 -7.02
C GLY A 501 -47.69 -3.68 -6.68
N GLY A 502 -48.42 -3.05 -5.76
CA GLY A 502 -48.11 -1.73 -5.20
C GLY A 502 -47.02 -1.76 -4.12
N VAL A 503 -46.94 -0.70 -3.32
CA VAL A 503 -45.87 -0.49 -2.33
C VAL A 503 -46.06 -1.39 -1.10
N ASN A 504 -45.56 -2.62 -1.18
CA ASN A 504 -45.29 -3.48 -0.02
C ASN A 504 -43.82 -3.35 0.43
#